data_AF-A0A0R0FHL9-F1
#
_entry.id   AF-A0A0R0FHL9-F1
#
_cell.length_a   1.000
_cell.length_b   1.000
_cell.length_c   1.000
_cell.angle_alpha   90.00
_cell.angle_beta   90.00
_cell.angle_gamma   90.00
#
_symmetry.space_group_name_H-M   'P 1'
#
loop_
_entity.id
_entity.type
_entity.pdbx_description
1 polymer ?
#
loop_
_entity_poly.entity_id
_entity_poly.type
_entity_poly.pdbx_seq_one_letter_code
_entity_poly.pdbx_strand_id
1 'polypeptide(L)'
;MEERLRFWSDPETEIKLAKDTGVTVFRMGIDWTRIMPVEPVSSLNQSVNYAALERYKWIINRVRSYGMKVMLTLFHHSLPPWAGEYGGWKLEKTVDYFMDFTRLVVDSVSDLVDYWVTFNEPHVFCMLTYCAGAWPGGHPDMLEAATSALPTGVFQQAMHWMSIAHSKAYDYIHGLSNPLNSIVGVAHHVSFMRPYGLFDIAAVSLANSLTLFPYIDEISEKLDYIGINYYGQEVVSGAGLKLVENDEYSESGRGVYPDGLYRMLLQYHERYKHLNIPFIITENGVSDETDLIRRPYLLEHLLAIYAAMIMGVRVLGYLFWTISDNWEWADGYGPKFGLVAVDRANNLARTPRPSYHLFSKIVNTGKVTHEDRERAWDELQRVAKEKKTRPFYRAVDKHRLMYAGGLDKPEQRPYIERDWRFGHYQMDGLQDPLSRFSRSIFRPFSLFSLKRKPKSQKKNAKLILQPLET
;
A
#
# COMPACT_ATOMS: atom_id res chain seq x y z
N MET A 1 10.65 -25.24 3.95
CA MET A 1 9.62 -24.17 4.00
C MET A 1 9.96 -23.30 5.17
N GLU A 2 10.20 -22.01 4.97
CA GLU A 2 10.53 -21.10 6.08
C GLU A 2 9.30 -20.84 6.96
N GLU A 3 9.52 -20.81 8.28
CA GLU A 3 8.44 -20.68 9.27
C GLU A 3 7.71 -19.33 9.12
N ARG A 4 6.37 -19.36 9.00
CA ARG A 4 5.54 -18.14 8.98
C ARG A 4 5.41 -17.56 10.39
N LEU A 5 5.07 -16.27 10.46
CA LEU A 5 4.67 -15.69 11.75
C LEU A 5 3.55 -16.49 12.37
N ARG A 6 3.65 -16.70 13.68
CA ARG A 6 2.69 -17.48 14.46
C ARG A 6 1.40 -16.72 14.76
N PHE A 7 1.06 -15.64 14.04
CA PHE A 7 -0.14 -14.84 14.33
C PHE A 7 -1.43 -15.68 14.42
N TRP A 8 -1.55 -16.72 13.58
CA TRP A 8 -2.69 -17.63 13.65
C TRP A 8 -2.78 -18.40 14.97
N SER A 9 -1.66 -18.92 15.50
CA SER A 9 -1.60 -19.75 16.70
C SER A 9 -1.36 -18.95 17.98
N ASP A 10 -0.62 -17.85 17.89
CA ASP A 10 -0.24 -16.93 18.95
C ASP A 10 -0.26 -15.47 18.44
N PRO A 11 -1.44 -14.83 18.38
CA PRO A 11 -1.57 -13.44 17.93
C PRO A 11 -1.14 -12.42 19.00
N GLU A 12 -0.98 -12.85 20.25
CA GLU A 12 -0.72 -11.97 21.40
C GLU A 12 0.55 -11.15 21.18
N THR A 13 1.57 -11.75 20.58
CA THR A 13 2.85 -11.08 20.30
C THR A 13 2.65 -9.82 19.44
N GLU A 14 2.02 -9.93 18.28
CA GLU A 14 1.78 -8.79 17.38
C GLU A 14 0.72 -7.82 17.92
N ILE A 15 -0.35 -8.31 18.54
CA ILE A 15 -1.42 -7.46 19.10
C ILE A 15 -0.86 -6.60 20.23
N LYS A 16 -0.05 -7.17 21.13
CA LYS A 16 0.60 -6.43 22.21
C LYS A 16 1.58 -5.41 21.67
N LEU A 17 2.43 -5.78 20.70
CA LEU A 17 3.34 -4.83 20.06
C LEU A 17 2.60 -3.65 19.42
N ALA A 18 1.46 -3.90 18.77
CA ALA A 18 0.62 -2.84 18.24
C ALA A 18 0.05 -1.97 19.38
N LYS A 19 -0.55 -2.58 20.40
CA LYS A 19 -1.08 -1.85 21.57
C LYS A 19 -0.03 -0.94 22.21
N ASP A 20 1.19 -1.41 22.38
CA ASP A 20 2.29 -0.69 23.02
C ASP A 20 2.74 0.55 22.20
N THR A 21 2.38 0.66 20.92
CA THR A 21 2.55 1.91 20.15
C THR A 21 1.50 2.97 20.47
N GLY A 22 0.37 2.60 21.06
CA GLY A 22 -0.77 3.49 21.32
C GLY A 22 -1.80 3.55 20.19
N VAL A 23 -1.68 2.73 19.13
CA VAL A 23 -2.69 2.72 18.06
C VAL A 23 -4.08 2.36 18.58
N THR A 24 -5.11 2.93 17.96
CA THR A 24 -6.52 2.73 18.33
C THR A 24 -7.27 1.79 17.39
N VAL A 25 -6.69 1.46 16.23
CA VAL A 25 -7.28 0.58 15.22
C VAL A 25 -6.25 -0.47 14.82
N PHE A 26 -6.65 -1.74 14.80
CA PHE A 26 -5.86 -2.84 14.26
C PHE A 26 -6.58 -3.41 13.04
N ARG A 27 -5.94 -3.31 11.88
CA ARG A 27 -6.45 -3.88 10.63
C ARG A 27 -5.89 -5.29 10.44
N MET A 28 -6.77 -6.25 10.17
CA MET A 28 -6.38 -7.63 9.85
C MET A 28 -7.26 -8.21 8.75
N GLY A 29 -6.78 -9.26 8.10
CA GLY A 29 -7.54 -10.03 7.13
C GLY A 29 -8.15 -11.30 7.73
N ILE A 30 -9.21 -11.78 7.11
CA ILE A 30 -9.75 -13.12 7.30
C ILE A 30 -9.55 -13.92 6.01
N ASP A 31 -8.95 -15.10 6.12
CA ASP A 31 -8.60 -15.92 4.96
C ASP A 31 -9.78 -16.81 4.51
N TRP A 32 -10.24 -16.59 3.29
CA TRP A 32 -11.36 -17.32 2.70
C TRP A 32 -11.11 -18.82 2.67
N THR A 33 -9.92 -19.25 2.25
CA THR A 33 -9.55 -20.68 2.19
C THR A 33 -9.64 -21.38 3.55
N ARG A 34 -9.27 -20.70 4.64
CA ARG A 34 -9.40 -21.26 6.00
C ARG A 34 -10.85 -21.49 6.41
N ILE A 35 -11.78 -20.62 6.00
CA ILE A 35 -13.21 -20.74 6.33
C ILE A 35 -13.91 -21.72 5.39
N MET A 36 -13.59 -21.67 4.09
CA MET A 36 -14.16 -22.54 3.06
C MET A 36 -13.04 -23.30 2.33
N PRO A 37 -12.48 -24.36 2.93
CA PRO A 37 -11.34 -25.10 2.35
C PRO A 37 -11.68 -25.92 1.11
N VAL A 38 -12.96 -26.22 0.88
CA VAL A 38 -13.43 -27.00 -0.28
C VAL A 38 -14.59 -26.26 -0.95
N GLU A 39 -14.78 -26.49 -2.25
CA GLU A 39 -15.88 -25.86 -2.99
C GLU A 39 -17.25 -26.34 -2.44
N PRO A 40 -18.21 -25.44 -2.19
CA PRO A 40 -19.53 -25.78 -1.63
C PRO A 40 -20.51 -26.30 -2.69
N VAL A 41 -20.10 -27.33 -3.46
CA VAL A 41 -20.94 -27.92 -4.53
C VAL A 41 -22.10 -28.75 -3.97
N SER A 42 -21.86 -29.52 -2.91
CA SER A 42 -22.87 -30.42 -2.32
C SER A 42 -23.67 -29.77 -1.19
N SER A 43 -22.99 -29.03 -0.30
CA SER A 43 -23.60 -28.37 0.85
C SER A 43 -22.65 -27.31 1.39
N LEU A 44 -23.13 -26.08 1.57
CA LEU A 44 -22.35 -25.01 2.21
C LEU A 44 -21.85 -25.45 3.59
N ASN A 45 -22.73 -26.00 4.44
CA ASN A 45 -22.39 -26.36 5.81
C ASN A 45 -21.26 -27.40 5.92
N GLN A 46 -21.14 -28.32 4.95
CA GLN A 46 -20.08 -29.33 4.94
C GLN A 46 -18.75 -28.76 4.44
N SER A 47 -18.80 -27.65 3.71
CA SER A 47 -17.62 -26.96 3.17
C SER A 47 -17.06 -25.90 4.11
N VAL A 48 -17.72 -25.63 5.24
CA VAL A 48 -17.28 -24.63 6.23
C VAL A 48 -16.44 -25.28 7.33
N ASN A 49 -15.27 -24.68 7.60
CA ASN A 49 -14.47 -24.96 8.78
C ASN A 49 -14.87 -24.03 9.93
N TYR A 50 -15.88 -24.44 10.70
CA TYR A 50 -16.36 -23.67 11.85
C TYR A 50 -15.30 -23.46 12.94
N ALA A 51 -14.35 -24.38 13.10
CA ALA A 51 -13.24 -24.21 14.04
C ALA A 51 -12.32 -23.04 13.65
N ALA A 52 -12.10 -22.83 12.35
CA ALA A 52 -11.35 -21.68 11.85
C ALA A 52 -12.13 -20.36 12.07
N LEU A 53 -13.45 -20.38 11.88
CA LEU A 53 -14.33 -19.23 12.12
C LEU A 53 -14.30 -18.80 13.59
N GLU A 54 -14.47 -19.75 14.51
CA GLU A 54 -14.35 -19.51 15.96
C GLU A 54 -12.94 -19.03 16.33
N ARG A 55 -11.90 -19.54 15.67
CA ARG A 55 -10.54 -19.05 15.89
C ARG A 55 -10.38 -17.59 15.50
N TYR A 56 -10.91 -17.15 14.35
CA TYR A 56 -10.89 -15.74 13.97
C TYR A 56 -11.69 -14.87 14.95
N LYS A 57 -12.88 -15.32 15.35
CA LYS A 57 -13.69 -14.64 16.37
C LYS A 57 -12.92 -14.46 17.69
N TRP A 58 -12.15 -15.48 18.10
CA TRP A 58 -11.27 -15.39 19.26
C TRP A 58 -10.16 -14.36 19.07
N ILE A 59 -9.46 -14.35 17.92
CA ILE A 59 -8.40 -13.36 17.61
C ILE A 59 -8.96 -11.93 17.61
N ILE A 60 -10.12 -11.71 17.00
CA ILE A 60 -10.81 -10.40 16.97
C ILE A 60 -11.14 -9.94 18.40
N ASN A 61 -11.63 -10.83 19.26
CA ASN A 61 -11.85 -10.53 20.67
C ASN A 61 -10.54 -10.20 21.43
N ARG A 62 -9.39 -10.74 21.01
CA ARG A 62 -8.09 -10.33 21.57
C ARG A 62 -7.78 -8.89 21.24
N VAL A 63 -7.90 -8.49 19.98
CA VAL A 63 -7.72 -7.08 19.57
C VAL A 63 -8.60 -6.14 20.43
N ARG A 64 -9.90 -6.48 20.56
CA ARG A 64 -10.86 -5.70 21.36
C ARG A 64 -10.46 -5.64 22.84
N SER A 65 -9.95 -6.73 23.41
CA SER A 65 -9.54 -6.77 24.83
C SER A 65 -8.32 -5.90 25.15
N TYR A 66 -7.49 -5.58 24.16
CA TYR A 66 -6.43 -4.57 24.29
C TYR A 66 -6.97 -3.13 24.09
N GLY A 67 -8.27 -2.97 23.87
CA GLY A 67 -8.94 -1.68 23.70
C GLY A 67 -8.74 -1.06 22.30
N MET A 68 -8.40 -1.87 21.30
CA MET A 68 -8.30 -1.42 19.91
C MET A 68 -9.58 -1.76 19.14
N LYS A 69 -9.99 -0.86 18.24
CA LYS A 69 -11.01 -1.12 17.23
C LYS A 69 -10.49 -2.10 16.17
N VAL A 70 -11.39 -2.84 15.57
CA VAL A 70 -11.08 -3.85 14.56
C VAL A 70 -11.47 -3.33 13.18
N MET A 71 -10.52 -3.35 12.25
CA MET A 71 -10.77 -3.18 10.82
C MET A 71 -10.56 -4.51 10.11
N LEU A 72 -11.63 -5.16 9.64
CA LEU A 72 -11.57 -6.51 9.08
C LEU A 72 -11.62 -6.48 7.54
N THR A 73 -10.61 -7.05 6.90
CA THR A 73 -10.53 -7.22 5.45
C THR A 73 -11.03 -8.59 5.02
N LEU A 74 -12.07 -8.64 4.19
CA LEU A 74 -12.69 -9.88 3.71
C LEU A 74 -11.88 -10.55 2.60
N PHE A 75 -11.34 -9.77 1.65
CA PHE A 75 -10.50 -10.28 0.57
C PHE A 75 -9.16 -9.54 0.50
N HIS A 76 -8.07 -10.24 0.79
CA HIS A 76 -6.70 -9.74 0.68
C HIS A 76 -5.88 -10.68 -0.22
N HIS A 77 -6.19 -10.69 -1.52
CA HIS A 77 -5.53 -11.43 -2.60
C HIS A 77 -5.56 -12.97 -2.53
N SER A 78 -5.82 -13.56 -1.36
CA SER A 78 -5.91 -15.00 -1.14
C SER A 78 -7.24 -15.55 -1.67
N LEU A 79 -7.24 -16.02 -2.91
CA LEU A 79 -8.35 -16.77 -3.50
C LEU A 79 -8.23 -18.26 -3.12
N PRO A 80 -9.32 -18.93 -2.70
CA PRO A 80 -9.26 -20.37 -2.46
C PRO A 80 -8.77 -21.14 -3.68
N PRO A 81 -7.90 -22.16 -3.52
CA PRO A 81 -7.36 -22.91 -4.66
C PRO A 81 -8.46 -23.50 -5.55
N TRP A 82 -9.52 -24.06 -4.95
CA TRP A 82 -10.68 -24.58 -5.68
C TRP A 82 -11.40 -23.50 -6.52
N ALA A 83 -11.37 -22.24 -6.06
CA ALA A 83 -11.92 -21.13 -6.84
C ALA A 83 -10.99 -20.73 -7.99
N GLY A 84 -9.68 -20.78 -7.76
CA GLY A 84 -8.67 -20.57 -8.79
C GLY A 84 -8.75 -21.61 -9.92
N GLU A 85 -9.01 -22.88 -9.60
CA GLU A 85 -9.09 -23.99 -10.55
C GLU A 85 -10.16 -23.80 -11.65
N TYR A 86 -11.32 -23.22 -11.31
CA TYR A 86 -12.37 -22.93 -12.31
C TYR A 86 -12.24 -21.56 -12.98
N GLY A 87 -11.29 -20.70 -12.56
CA GLY A 87 -11.04 -19.38 -13.13
C GLY A 87 -11.39 -18.17 -12.23
N GLY A 88 -11.87 -18.39 -11.00
CA GLY A 88 -12.01 -17.35 -9.98
C GLY A 88 -12.89 -16.17 -10.41
N TRP A 89 -12.42 -14.94 -10.14
CA TRP A 89 -13.15 -13.70 -10.39
C TRP A 89 -13.44 -13.42 -11.88
N LYS A 90 -12.96 -14.25 -12.81
CA LYS A 90 -13.39 -14.20 -14.22
C LYS A 90 -14.85 -14.62 -14.38
N LEU A 91 -15.39 -15.40 -13.45
CA LEU A 91 -16.74 -15.95 -13.49
C LEU A 91 -17.64 -15.36 -12.41
N GLU A 92 -18.89 -15.06 -12.80
CA GLU A 92 -19.95 -14.56 -11.91
C GLU A 92 -20.15 -15.46 -10.68
N LYS A 93 -20.03 -16.78 -10.84
CA LYS A 93 -20.17 -17.77 -9.75
C LYS A 93 -19.31 -17.45 -8.51
N THR A 94 -18.15 -16.81 -8.70
CA THR A 94 -17.27 -16.41 -7.59
C THR A 94 -17.90 -15.35 -6.70
N VAL A 95 -18.77 -14.50 -7.25
CA VAL A 95 -19.56 -13.52 -6.48
C VAL A 95 -20.44 -14.24 -5.47
N ASP A 96 -21.12 -15.30 -5.87
CA ASP A 96 -22.05 -16.02 -5.00
C ASP A 96 -21.30 -16.74 -3.87
N TYR A 97 -20.18 -17.41 -4.19
CA TYR A 97 -19.34 -18.02 -3.17
C TYR A 97 -18.68 -17.01 -2.23
N PHE A 98 -18.26 -15.85 -2.75
CA PHE A 98 -17.75 -14.78 -1.91
C PHE A 98 -18.83 -14.23 -0.98
N MET A 99 -20.08 -14.17 -1.45
CA MET A 99 -21.20 -13.79 -0.60
C MET A 99 -21.52 -14.84 0.46
N ASP A 100 -21.42 -16.14 0.16
CA ASP A 100 -21.58 -17.18 1.17
C ASP A 100 -20.51 -17.07 2.26
N PHE A 101 -19.25 -16.87 1.86
CA PHE A 101 -18.15 -16.57 2.80
C PHE A 101 -18.42 -15.30 3.61
N THR A 102 -18.85 -14.22 2.95
CA THR A 102 -19.12 -12.94 3.59
C THR A 102 -20.21 -13.07 4.64
N ARG A 103 -21.33 -13.75 4.33
CA ARG A 103 -22.42 -13.97 5.29
C ARG A 103 -21.94 -14.75 6.51
N LEU A 104 -21.22 -15.86 6.31
CA LEU A 104 -20.66 -16.67 7.40
C LEU A 104 -19.78 -15.84 8.35
N VAL A 105 -18.90 -15.00 7.79
CA VAL A 105 -18.02 -14.14 8.57
C VAL A 105 -18.82 -13.05 9.27
N VAL A 106 -19.60 -12.26 8.53
CA VAL A 106 -20.32 -11.09 9.05
C VAL A 106 -21.32 -11.50 10.14
N ASP A 107 -22.07 -12.58 9.94
CA ASP A 107 -23.03 -13.09 10.93
C ASP A 107 -22.35 -13.52 12.23
N SER A 108 -21.08 -13.93 12.16
CA SER A 108 -20.34 -14.45 13.30
C SER A 108 -19.64 -13.38 14.13
N VAL A 109 -19.23 -12.26 13.51
CA VAL A 109 -18.33 -11.26 14.14
C VAL A 109 -18.74 -9.81 13.95
N SER A 110 -19.90 -9.51 13.36
CA SER A 110 -20.31 -8.12 13.09
C SER A 110 -20.41 -7.24 14.32
N ASP A 111 -20.79 -7.81 15.46
CA ASP A 111 -20.82 -7.15 16.77
C ASP A 111 -19.44 -6.80 17.34
N LEU A 112 -18.35 -7.24 16.68
CA LEU A 112 -16.96 -7.03 17.10
C LEU A 112 -16.13 -6.18 16.12
N VAL A 113 -16.65 -5.91 14.92
CA VAL A 113 -15.93 -5.25 13.83
C VAL A 113 -16.42 -3.82 13.66
N ASP A 114 -15.50 -2.86 13.78
CA ASP A 114 -15.80 -1.42 13.67
C ASP A 114 -15.74 -0.93 12.21
N TYR A 115 -14.81 -1.48 11.41
CA TYR A 115 -14.60 -1.11 10.01
C TYR A 115 -14.48 -2.34 9.12
N TRP A 116 -15.14 -2.33 7.98
CA TRP A 116 -15.06 -3.38 6.97
C TRP A 116 -14.28 -2.90 5.76
N VAL A 117 -13.39 -3.76 5.27
CA VAL A 117 -12.74 -3.63 3.96
C VAL A 117 -13.18 -4.84 3.13
N THR A 118 -14.01 -4.65 2.11
CA THR A 118 -14.43 -5.82 1.30
C THR A 118 -13.26 -6.35 0.48
N PHE A 119 -12.54 -5.46 -0.21
CA PHE A 119 -11.40 -5.79 -1.08
C PHE A 119 -10.19 -4.92 -0.75
N ASN A 120 -9.03 -5.59 -0.63
CA ASN A 120 -7.72 -4.95 -0.70
C ASN A 120 -7.18 -5.02 -2.14
N GLU A 121 -6.82 -3.87 -2.68
CA GLU A 121 -6.16 -3.65 -3.98
C GLU A 121 -6.66 -4.59 -5.09
N PRO A 122 -7.98 -4.59 -5.40
CA PRO A 122 -8.57 -5.57 -6.32
C PRO A 122 -7.96 -5.51 -7.73
N HIS A 123 -7.59 -4.32 -8.19
CA HIS A 123 -6.93 -4.15 -9.48
C HIS A 123 -5.50 -4.70 -9.49
N VAL A 124 -4.78 -4.66 -8.36
CA VAL A 124 -3.44 -5.28 -8.23
C VAL A 124 -3.58 -6.80 -8.35
N PHE A 125 -4.57 -7.39 -7.67
CA PHE A 125 -4.88 -8.82 -7.82
C PHE A 125 -5.21 -9.18 -9.28
N CYS A 126 -6.11 -8.44 -9.93
CA CYS A 126 -6.49 -8.74 -11.32
C CYS A 126 -5.31 -8.62 -12.27
N MET A 127 -4.49 -7.57 -12.12
CA MET A 127 -3.30 -7.36 -12.94
C MET A 127 -2.26 -8.46 -12.75
N LEU A 128 -1.90 -8.81 -11.50
CA LEU A 128 -0.84 -9.77 -11.23
C LEU A 128 -1.27 -11.23 -11.44
N THR A 129 -2.52 -11.56 -11.12
CA THR A 129 -3.06 -12.90 -11.31
C THR A 129 -3.50 -13.10 -12.75
N TYR A 130 -4.48 -12.35 -13.26
CA TYR A 130 -5.12 -12.65 -14.54
C TYR A 130 -4.44 -12.04 -15.77
N CYS A 131 -3.77 -10.89 -15.64
CA CYS A 131 -3.13 -10.25 -16.80
C CYS A 131 -1.67 -10.69 -16.95
N ALA A 132 -0.88 -10.61 -15.88
CA ALA A 132 0.55 -10.90 -15.91
C ALA A 132 0.89 -12.38 -15.63
N GLY A 133 -0.02 -13.13 -14.99
CA GLY A 133 0.25 -14.51 -14.56
C GLY A 133 1.40 -14.65 -13.55
N ALA A 134 1.73 -13.56 -12.85
CA ALA A 134 2.80 -13.52 -11.85
C ALA A 134 2.35 -14.11 -10.50
N TRP A 135 1.06 -14.10 -10.21
CA TRP A 135 0.45 -14.69 -9.01
C TRP A 135 -0.35 -15.97 -9.33
N PRO A 136 -0.52 -16.88 -8.34
CA PRO A 136 -1.23 -18.14 -8.56
C PRO A 136 -2.69 -17.97 -9.02
N GLY A 137 -3.19 -18.91 -9.83
CA GLY A 137 -4.60 -18.99 -10.22
C GLY A 137 -4.99 -18.24 -11.50
N GLY A 138 -4.04 -17.62 -12.18
CA GLY A 138 -4.28 -16.90 -13.44
C GLY A 138 -4.03 -17.71 -14.70
N HIS A 139 -2.81 -18.26 -14.83
CA HIS A 139 -2.27 -18.96 -16.01
C HIS A 139 -2.81 -18.44 -17.36
N PRO A 140 -2.71 -17.12 -17.64
CA PRO A 140 -3.29 -16.55 -18.86
C PRO A 140 -2.58 -17.07 -20.10
N ASP A 141 -3.34 -17.35 -21.14
CA ASP A 141 -2.77 -17.63 -22.45
C ASP A 141 -2.33 -16.33 -23.16
N MET A 142 -1.68 -16.46 -24.31
CA MET A 142 -1.13 -15.32 -25.05
C MET A 142 -2.23 -14.34 -25.51
N LEU A 143 -3.43 -14.83 -25.85
CA LEU A 143 -4.53 -13.99 -26.30
C LEU A 143 -5.16 -13.25 -25.11
N GLU A 144 -5.37 -13.93 -23.99
CA GLU A 144 -5.87 -13.34 -22.73
C GLU A 144 -4.92 -12.24 -22.25
N ALA A 145 -3.61 -12.50 -22.24
CA ALA A 145 -2.61 -11.50 -21.89
C ALA A 145 -2.62 -10.28 -22.86
N ALA A 146 -2.64 -10.53 -24.17
CA ALA A 146 -2.61 -9.48 -25.20
C ALA A 146 -3.87 -8.61 -25.24
N THR A 147 -5.02 -9.16 -24.84
CA THR A 147 -6.31 -8.47 -24.84
C THR A 147 -6.75 -8.00 -23.46
N SER A 148 -5.93 -8.24 -22.43
CA SER A 148 -6.29 -8.04 -21.01
C SER A 148 -6.80 -6.63 -20.68
N ALA A 149 -6.20 -5.60 -21.28
CA ALA A 149 -6.54 -4.20 -21.06
C ALA A 149 -7.65 -3.65 -21.98
N LEU A 150 -8.19 -4.46 -22.90
CA LEU A 150 -9.32 -4.05 -23.74
C LEU A 150 -10.60 -3.92 -22.88
N PRO A 151 -11.60 -3.14 -23.31
CA PRO A 151 -12.87 -3.00 -22.58
C PRO A 151 -13.59 -4.32 -22.29
N THR A 152 -13.43 -5.31 -23.16
CA THR A 152 -13.98 -6.67 -23.01
C THR A 152 -12.95 -7.68 -22.50
N GLY A 153 -11.77 -7.20 -22.08
CA GLY A 153 -10.67 -8.01 -21.59
C GLY A 153 -10.88 -8.51 -20.16
N VAL A 154 -10.05 -9.48 -19.76
CA VAL A 154 -10.15 -10.14 -18.45
C VAL A 154 -10.04 -9.17 -17.27
N PHE A 155 -9.27 -8.08 -17.41
CA PHE A 155 -9.12 -7.09 -16.34
C PHE A 155 -10.47 -6.46 -16.01
N GLN A 156 -11.17 -5.92 -17.01
CA GLN A 156 -12.46 -5.27 -16.80
C GLN A 156 -13.53 -6.28 -16.36
N GLN A 157 -13.51 -7.48 -16.92
CA GLN A 157 -14.44 -8.55 -16.52
C GLN A 157 -14.29 -8.92 -15.03
N ALA A 158 -13.06 -9.16 -14.56
CA ALA A 158 -12.83 -9.52 -13.17
C ALA A 158 -13.13 -8.36 -12.22
N MET A 159 -12.73 -7.13 -12.58
CA MET A 159 -13.03 -5.92 -11.80
C MET A 159 -14.55 -5.71 -11.65
N HIS A 160 -15.32 -5.90 -12.72
CA HIS A 160 -16.78 -5.81 -12.69
C HIS A 160 -17.41 -6.79 -11.70
N TRP A 161 -17.01 -8.07 -11.72
CA TRP A 161 -17.52 -9.05 -10.76
C TRP A 161 -17.13 -8.73 -9.31
N MET A 162 -15.91 -8.22 -9.10
CA MET A 162 -15.49 -7.75 -7.77
C MET A 162 -16.27 -6.51 -7.31
N SER A 163 -16.66 -5.61 -8.21
CA SER A 163 -17.54 -4.46 -7.91
C SER A 163 -18.96 -4.89 -7.53
N ILE A 164 -19.52 -5.89 -8.22
CA ILE A 164 -20.81 -6.49 -7.87
C ILE A 164 -20.73 -7.16 -6.49
N ALA A 165 -19.67 -7.95 -6.24
CA ALA A 165 -19.45 -8.59 -4.95
C ALA A 165 -19.31 -7.58 -3.82
N HIS A 166 -18.61 -6.47 -4.05
CA HIS A 166 -18.51 -5.38 -3.09
C HIS A 166 -19.88 -4.79 -2.77
N SER A 167 -20.68 -4.48 -3.80
CA SER A 167 -22.00 -3.87 -3.64
C SER A 167 -22.95 -4.80 -2.87
N LYS A 168 -22.95 -6.11 -3.19
CA LYS A 168 -23.74 -7.12 -2.46
C LYS A 168 -23.28 -7.25 -1.00
N ALA A 169 -21.97 -7.20 -0.73
CA ALA A 169 -21.42 -7.27 0.63
C ALA A 169 -21.77 -6.02 1.44
N TYR A 170 -21.68 -4.83 0.84
CA TYR A 170 -22.09 -3.57 1.45
C TYR A 170 -23.56 -3.62 1.88
N ASP A 171 -24.47 -3.96 0.97
CA ASP A 171 -25.90 -4.04 1.25
C ASP A 171 -26.21 -5.06 2.34
N TYR A 172 -25.50 -6.19 2.36
CA TYR A 172 -25.65 -7.19 3.42
C TYR A 172 -25.23 -6.64 4.78
N ILE A 173 -24.04 -6.04 4.88
CA ILE A 173 -23.50 -5.53 6.16
C ILE A 173 -24.38 -4.42 6.72
N HIS A 174 -24.91 -3.52 5.88
CA HIS A 174 -25.82 -2.45 6.32
C HIS A 174 -27.25 -2.92 6.59
N GLY A 175 -27.67 -4.05 6.00
CA GLY A 175 -28.97 -4.65 6.27
C GLY A 175 -29.10 -5.28 7.66
N LEU A 176 -27.97 -5.53 8.34
CA LEU A 176 -27.94 -6.11 9.67
C LEU A 176 -28.19 -5.04 10.75
N SER A 177 -29.02 -5.39 11.74
CA SER A 177 -29.13 -4.59 12.96
C SER A 177 -27.86 -4.79 13.80
N ASN A 178 -26.88 -3.88 13.69
CA ASN A 178 -25.62 -3.96 14.42
C ASN A 178 -25.47 -2.78 15.41
N PRO A 179 -25.21 -3.03 16.71
CA PRO A 179 -24.95 -1.97 17.69
C PRO A 179 -23.76 -1.05 17.38
N LEU A 180 -22.78 -1.51 16.58
CA LEU A 180 -21.57 -0.73 16.27
C LEU A 180 -21.75 0.28 15.12
N ASN A 181 -22.87 0.25 14.39
CA ASN A 181 -23.09 1.02 13.16
C ASN A 181 -21.90 0.86 12.19
N SER A 182 -21.76 -0.34 11.63
CA SER A 182 -20.65 -0.76 10.74
C SER A 182 -20.33 0.28 9.68
N ILE A 183 -19.03 0.56 9.49
CA ILE A 183 -18.52 1.43 8.41
C ILE A 183 -17.88 0.54 7.34
N VAL A 184 -18.34 0.62 6.10
CA VAL A 184 -17.90 -0.24 4.99
C VAL A 184 -17.17 0.55 3.91
N GLY A 185 -16.03 0.01 3.46
CA GLY A 185 -15.25 0.59 2.38
C GLY A 185 -14.34 -0.44 1.70
N VAL A 186 -13.36 0.08 0.95
CA VAL A 186 -12.31 -0.69 0.27
C VAL A 186 -10.94 -0.14 0.63
N ALA A 187 -9.88 -0.91 0.40
CA ALA A 187 -8.50 -0.44 0.50
C ALA A 187 -7.89 -0.46 -0.91
N HIS A 188 -7.80 0.72 -1.55
CA HIS A 188 -7.43 0.85 -2.95
C HIS A 188 -6.00 1.35 -3.10
N HIS A 189 -5.18 0.59 -3.83
CA HIS A 189 -3.81 1.00 -4.16
C HIS A 189 -3.81 2.19 -5.10
N VAL A 190 -2.97 3.16 -4.78
CA VAL A 190 -2.65 4.28 -5.65
C VAL A 190 -1.15 4.50 -5.66
N SER A 191 -0.63 4.75 -6.86
CA SER A 191 0.78 5.02 -7.10
C SER A 191 0.91 6.27 -7.96
N PHE A 192 1.95 7.06 -7.71
CA PHE A 192 2.28 8.15 -8.60
C PHE A 192 3.08 7.60 -9.79
N MET A 193 2.41 7.35 -10.91
CA MET A 193 3.05 6.86 -12.13
C MET A 193 3.61 8.01 -12.96
N ARG A 194 4.87 7.88 -13.39
CA ARG A 194 5.51 8.84 -14.30
C ARG A 194 6.21 8.14 -15.47
N PRO A 195 6.24 8.78 -16.65
CA PRO A 195 6.90 8.20 -17.81
C PRO A 195 8.42 8.31 -17.69
N TYR A 196 9.13 7.26 -18.10
CA TYR A 196 10.59 7.30 -18.20
C TYR A 196 11.01 8.20 -19.37
N GLY A 197 10.42 8.03 -20.55
CA GLY A 197 10.68 8.83 -21.74
C GLY A 197 9.42 9.35 -22.43
N LEU A 198 9.59 10.14 -23.49
CA LEU A 198 8.46 10.76 -24.22
C LEU A 198 7.44 9.73 -24.73
N PHE A 199 7.94 8.58 -25.19
CA PHE A 199 7.11 7.51 -25.74
C PHE A 199 6.36 6.70 -24.67
N ASP A 200 6.70 6.88 -23.39
CA ASP A 200 6.06 6.18 -22.27
C ASP A 200 4.83 6.94 -21.73
N ILE A 201 4.56 8.15 -22.22
CA ILE A 201 3.41 8.97 -21.78
C ILE A 201 2.08 8.24 -22.04
N ALA A 202 1.93 7.63 -23.21
CA ALA A 202 0.72 6.89 -23.56
C ALA A 202 0.51 5.68 -22.65
N ALA A 203 1.57 4.96 -22.30
CA ALA A 203 1.52 3.82 -21.38
C ALA A 203 1.08 4.25 -19.97
N VAL A 204 1.64 5.34 -19.45
CA VAL A 204 1.23 5.91 -18.16
C VAL A 204 -0.23 6.39 -18.19
N SER A 205 -0.65 7.05 -19.28
CA SER A 205 -2.03 7.50 -19.43
C SER A 205 -3.00 6.33 -19.45
N LEU A 206 -2.68 5.26 -20.17
CA LEU A 206 -3.50 4.05 -20.22
C LEU A 206 -3.55 3.37 -18.85
N ALA A 207 -2.41 3.16 -18.20
CA ALA A 207 -2.34 2.57 -16.87
C ALA A 207 -3.20 3.36 -15.86
N ASN A 208 -3.02 4.68 -15.78
CA ASN A 208 -3.80 5.54 -14.90
C ASN A 208 -5.31 5.49 -15.21
N SER A 209 -5.68 5.40 -16.49
CA SER A 209 -7.09 5.30 -16.90
C SER A 209 -7.77 4.00 -16.45
N LEU A 210 -7.01 2.94 -16.18
CA LEU A 210 -7.50 1.64 -15.74
C LEU A 210 -7.46 1.48 -14.22
N THR A 211 -6.42 2.02 -13.55
CA THR A 211 -6.11 1.68 -12.16
C THR A 211 -6.50 2.74 -11.14
N LEU A 212 -6.54 4.03 -11.51
CA LEU A 212 -6.83 5.08 -10.52
C LEU A 212 -8.31 5.07 -10.15
N PHE A 213 -9.19 5.49 -11.04
CA PHE A 213 -10.57 5.79 -10.70
C PHE A 213 -11.64 4.73 -11.03
N PRO A 214 -11.52 3.91 -12.11
CA PRO A 214 -12.67 3.12 -12.60
C PRO A 214 -13.35 2.24 -11.55
N TYR A 215 -12.57 1.54 -10.73
CA TYR A 215 -13.14 0.68 -9.68
C TYR A 215 -13.93 1.47 -8.64
N ILE A 216 -13.35 2.57 -8.15
CA ILE A 216 -14.00 3.43 -7.16
C ILE A 216 -15.23 4.12 -7.75
N ASP A 217 -15.17 4.50 -9.03
CA ASP A 217 -16.33 5.06 -9.74
C ASP A 217 -17.50 4.07 -9.75
N GLU A 218 -17.23 2.80 -10.07
CA GLU A 218 -18.25 1.75 -10.17
C GLU A 218 -18.94 1.47 -8.82
N ILE A 219 -18.21 1.59 -7.71
CA ILE A 219 -18.74 1.31 -6.36
C ILE A 219 -19.07 2.56 -5.54
N SER A 220 -18.96 3.75 -6.12
CA SER A 220 -18.98 5.03 -5.39
C SER A 220 -20.24 5.29 -4.55
N GLU A 221 -21.37 4.73 -4.95
CA GLU A 221 -22.66 4.80 -4.24
C GLU A 221 -22.79 3.82 -3.05
N LYS A 222 -21.78 2.97 -2.84
CA LYS A 222 -21.73 1.88 -1.83
C LYS A 222 -20.47 1.96 -0.99
N LEU A 223 -20.08 3.17 -0.57
CA LEU A 223 -18.89 3.41 0.25
C LEU A 223 -19.17 4.41 1.38
N ASP A 224 -18.86 4.03 2.62
CA ASP A 224 -18.83 4.95 3.76
C ASP A 224 -17.48 5.67 3.87
N TYR A 225 -16.42 5.10 3.30
CA TYR A 225 -15.08 5.68 3.20
C TYR A 225 -14.31 5.10 2.01
N ILE A 226 -13.33 5.86 1.50
CA ILE A 226 -12.35 5.38 0.53
C ILE A 226 -11.03 5.11 1.27
N GLY A 227 -10.63 3.85 1.38
CA GLY A 227 -9.31 3.47 1.86
C GLY A 227 -8.26 3.65 0.77
N ILE A 228 -7.16 4.31 1.11
CA ILE A 228 -6.03 4.61 0.22
C ILE A 228 -4.79 3.85 0.71
N ASN A 229 -4.28 2.95 -0.12
CA ASN A 229 -2.98 2.33 0.05
C ASN A 229 -1.97 3.07 -0.82
N TYR A 230 -0.95 3.70 -0.22
CA TYR A 230 0.06 4.46 -0.95
C TYR A 230 1.47 4.11 -0.48
N TYR A 231 2.33 3.80 -1.43
CA TYR A 231 3.71 3.41 -1.16
C TYR A 231 4.75 4.34 -1.79
N GLY A 232 4.41 5.07 -2.86
CA GLY A 232 5.36 5.97 -3.52
C GLY A 232 5.08 6.19 -5.01
N GLN A 233 6.16 6.25 -5.80
CA GLN A 233 6.13 6.45 -7.24
C GLN A 233 6.61 5.22 -8.02
N GLU A 234 6.11 5.12 -9.24
CA GLU A 234 6.48 4.11 -10.22
C GLU A 234 6.87 4.80 -11.53
N VAL A 235 7.97 4.36 -12.13
CA VAL A 235 8.47 4.90 -13.39
C VAL A 235 8.21 3.87 -14.48
N VAL A 236 7.40 4.23 -15.47
CA VAL A 236 6.98 3.34 -16.54
C VAL A 236 7.88 3.49 -17.76
N SER A 237 8.33 2.37 -18.33
CA SER A 237 9.04 2.33 -19.61
C SER A 237 8.55 1.15 -20.44
N GLY A 238 7.92 1.43 -21.58
CA GLY A 238 7.20 0.43 -22.36
C GLY A 238 6.11 -0.24 -21.54
N ALA A 239 6.14 -1.57 -21.47
CA ALA A 239 5.17 -2.39 -20.73
C ALA A 239 5.59 -2.69 -19.27
N GLY A 240 6.69 -2.10 -18.78
CA GLY A 240 7.25 -2.44 -17.47
C GLY A 240 7.64 -1.25 -16.61
N LEU A 241 7.98 -1.56 -15.36
CA LEU A 241 8.55 -0.58 -14.43
C LEU A 241 10.06 -0.47 -14.63
N LYS A 242 10.61 0.73 -14.43
CA LYS A 242 12.01 1.04 -14.67
C LYS A 242 12.65 1.71 -13.47
N LEU A 243 13.86 1.25 -13.13
CA LEU A 243 14.67 1.83 -12.08
C LEU A 243 15.36 3.11 -12.57
N VAL A 244 15.21 4.19 -11.81
CA VAL A 244 15.92 5.46 -12.00
C VAL A 244 17.02 5.58 -10.94
N GLU A 245 18.28 5.70 -11.37
CA GLU A 245 19.42 5.67 -10.44
C GLU A 245 19.36 6.73 -9.35
N ASN A 246 18.93 7.94 -9.72
CA ASN A 246 18.92 9.10 -8.83
C ASN A 246 17.68 9.19 -7.94
N ASP A 247 16.73 8.25 -8.03
CA ASP A 247 15.60 8.22 -7.11
C ASP A 247 15.93 7.32 -5.92
N GLU A 248 15.42 7.68 -4.74
CA GLU A 248 15.51 6.82 -3.57
C GLU A 248 14.45 5.71 -3.69
N TYR A 249 14.87 4.45 -3.55
CA TYR A 249 13.97 3.30 -3.62
C TYR A 249 13.99 2.50 -2.31
N SER A 250 12.82 2.01 -1.93
CA SER A 250 12.69 0.93 -0.95
C SER A 250 13.36 -0.35 -1.43
N GLU A 251 13.56 -1.29 -0.52
CA GLU A 251 14.19 -2.59 -0.83
C GLU A 251 13.38 -3.41 -1.85
N SER A 252 12.05 -3.25 -1.86
CA SER A 252 11.15 -3.90 -2.82
C SER A 252 11.00 -3.14 -4.14
N GLY A 253 11.78 -2.08 -4.38
CA GLY A 253 11.81 -1.38 -5.66
C GLY A 253 10.71 -0.34 -5.87
N ARG A 254 10.01 0.09 -4.80
CA ARG A 254 9.08 1.23 -4.86
C ARG A 254 9.83 2.55 -4.61
N GLY A 255 9.68 3.55 -5.47
CA GLY A 255 10.37 4.83 -5.35
C GLY A 255 9.73 5.71 -4.26
N VAL A 256 10.54 6.29 -3.37
CA VAL A 256 10.05 7.16 -2.29
C VAL A 256 9.58 8.50 -2.87
N TYR A 257 8.33 8.89 -2.62
CA TYR A 257 7.77 10.13 -3.15
C TYR A 257 6.56 10.66 -2.34
N PRO A 258 6.78 11.32 -1.19
CA PRO A 258 5.68 11.81 -0.34
C PRO A 258 4.75 12.82 -1.02
N ASP A 259 5.27 13.65 -1.93
CA ASP A 259 4.47 14.59 -2.73
C ASP A 259 3.38 13.89 -3.58
N GLY A 260 3.60 12.63 -3.96
CA GLY A 260 2.61 11.85 -4.70
C GLY A 260 1.37 11.54 -3.86
N LEU A 261 1.53 11.25 -2.57
CA LEU A 261 0.39 11.01 -1.67
C LEU A 261 -0.51 12.24 -1.58
N TYR A 262 0.09 13.43 -1.35
CA TYR A 262 -0.63 14.69 -1.34
C TYR A 262 -1.40 14.94 -2.64
N ARG A 263 -0.75 14.71 -3.79
CA ARG A 263 -1.39 14.88 -5.11
C ARG A 263 -2.52 13.90 -5.34
N MET A 264 -2.36 12.63 -4.95
CA MET A 264 -3.41 11.62 -5.07
C MET A 264 -4.60 11.97 -4.18
N LEU A 265 -4.38 12.35 -2.93
CA LEU A 265 -5.45 12.77 -2.03
C LEU A 265 -6.25 13.96 -2.58
N LEU A 266 -5.59 14.97 -3.15
CA LEU A 266 -6.29 16.09 -3.80
C LEU A 266 -7.09 15.67 -5.03
N GLN A 267 -6.55 14.80 -5.89
CA GLN A 267 -7.24 14.32 -7.09
C GLN A 267 -8.49 13.50 -6.73
N TYR A 268 -8.36 12.59 -5.76
CA TYR A 268 -9.49 11.81 -5.26
C TYR A 268 -10.51 12.69 -4.56
N HIS A 269 -10.08 13.63 -3.72
CA HIS A 269 -10.99 14.59 -3.09
C HIS A 269 -11.76 15.38 -4.13
N GLU A 270 -11.09 15.95 -5.14
CA GLU A 270 -11.75 16.73 -6.18
C GLU A 270 -12.79 15.89 -6.94
N ARG A 271 -12.49 14.63 -7.22
CA ARG A 271 -13.39 13.71 -7.92
C ARG A 271 -14.61 13.33 -7.07
N TYR A 272 -14.42 13.00 -5.79
CA TYR A 272 -15.46 12.42 -4.93
C TYR A 272 -16.05 13.39 -3.89
N LYS A 273 -15.64 14.66 -3.85
CA LYS A 273 -16.15 15.65 -2.87
C LYS A 273 -17.67 15.82 -2.91
N HIS A 274 -18.31 15.59 -4.05
CA HIS A 274 -19.76 15.67 -4.20
C HIS A 274 -20.51 14.58 -3.41
N LEU A 275 -19.85 13.46 -3.08
CA LEU A 275 -20.39 12.37 -2.27
C LEU A 275 -20.13 12.57 -0.76
N ASN A 276 -19.29 13.54 -0.38
CA ASN A 276 -18.88 13.81 1.00
C ASN A 276 -18.28 12.58 1.73
N ILE A 277 -17.67 11.65 0.99
CA ILE A 277 -17.04 10.45 1.53
C ILE A 277 -15.67 10.79 2.11
N PRO A 278 -15.33 10.33 3.33
CA PRO A 278 -14.00 10.51 3.92
C PRO A 278 -12.97 9.53 3.35
N PHE A 279 -11.69 9.84 3.57
CA PHE A 279 -10.56 8.98 3.28
C PHE A 279 -9.96 8.36 4.54
N ILE A 280 -9.44 7.15 4.44
CA ILE A 280 -8.56 6.53 5.44
C ILE A 280 -7.30 6.07 4.72
N ILE A 281 -6.12 6.38 5.24
CA ILE A 281 -4.88 5.78 4.71
C ILE A 281 -4.79 4.38 5.28
N THR A 282 -5.22 3.38 4.51
CA THR A 282 -5.36 1.98 4.94
C THR A 282 -4.04 1.22 4.92
N GLU A 283 -3.08 1.68 4.09
CA GLU A 283 -1.68 1.25 4.12
C GLU A 283 -0.76 2.40 3.68
N ASN A 284 0.31 2.61 4.44
CA ASN A 284 1.46 3.38 4.03
C ASN A 284 2.69 2.84 4.77
N GLY A 285 3.79 2.62 4.05
CA GLY A 285 4.95 1.96 4.62
C GLY A 285 6.09 1.84 3.62
N VAL A 286 7.24 1.35 4.09
CA VAL A 286 8.43 1.19 3.26
C VAL A 286 9.24 -0.03 3.70
N SER A 287 9.71 -0.81 2.73
CA SER A 287 10.68 -1.88 2.97
C SER A 287 12.07 -1.28 3.15
N ASP A 288 12.65 -1.52 4.32
CA ASP A 288 13.92 -0.95 4.80
C ASP A 288 14.40 -1.69 6.06
N GLU A 289 15.27 -2.68 5.96
CA GLU A 289 15.76 -3.42 7.12
C GLU A 289 16.55 -2.53 8.08
N THR A 290 17.21 -1.50 7.54
CA THR A 290 18.17 -0.63 8.25
C THR A 290 17.50 0.46 9.08
N ASP A 291 16.23 0.76 8.79
CA ASP A 291 15.44 1.81 9.43
C ASP A 291 15.93 3.25 9.18
N LEU A 292 16.78 3.45 8.17
CA LEU A 292 17.33 4.76 7.79
C LEU A 292 16.42 5.54 6.83
N ILE A 293 15.63 4.84 6.00
CA ILE A 293 14.63 5.44 5.11
C ILE A 293 13.27 5.52 5.81
N ARG A 294 12.91 4.52 6.63
CA ARG A 294 11.59 4.41 7.25
C ARG A 294 11.20 5.60 8.10
N ARG A 295 12.12 6.11 8.93
CA ARG A 295 11.86 7.27 9.79
C ARG A 295 11.54 8.54 8.99
N PRO A 296 12.41 9.02 8.07
CA PRO A 296 12.04 10.18 7.26
C PRO A 296 10.83 9.88 6.36
N TYR A 297 10.65 8.65 5.86
CA TYR A 297 9.48 8.26 5.06
C TYR A 297 8.18 8.50 5.83
N LEU A 298 8.08 7.96 7.04
CA LEU A 298 6.93 8.12 7.93
C LEU A 298 6.60 9.60 8.14
N LEU A 299 7.61 10.40 8.48
CA LEU A 299 7.42 11.83 8.78
C LEU A 299 6.93 12.62 7.55
N GLU A 300 7.54 12.42 6.39
CA GLU A 300 7.17 13.18 5.19
C GLU A 300 5.80 12.78 4.64
N HIS A 301 5.39 11.52 4.74
CA HIS A 301 4.04 11.09 4.31
C HIS A 301 2.95 11.59 5.26
N LEU A 302 3.21 11.64 6.58
CA LEU A 302 2.30 12.26 7.54
C LEU A 302 2.14 13.77 7.29
N LEU A 303 3.24 14.47 6.94
CA LEU A 303 3.17 15.87 6.54
C LEU A 303 2.39 16.08 5.24
N ALA A 304 2.54 15.17 4.27
CA ALA A 304 1.77 15.20 3.02
C ALA A 304 0.25 15.02 3.27
N ILE A 305 -0.13 14.11 4.17
CA ILE A 305 -1.52 13.93 4.60
C ILE A 305 -2.03 15.18 5.30
N TYR A 306 -1.28 15.73 6.25
CA TYR A 306 -1.66 16.94 6.99
C TYR A 306 -1.85 18.14 6.05
N ALA A 307 -0.97 18.31 5.05
CA ALA A 307 -1.12 19.34 4.03
C ALA A 307 -2.39 19.14 3.19
N ALA A 308 -2.74 17.91 2.83
CA ALA A 308 -4.00 17.63 2.14
C ALA A 308 -5.21 17.98 3.03
N MET A 309 -5.15 17.71 4.33
CA MET A 309 -6.20 18.08 5.27
C MET A 309 -6.39 19.60 5.38
N ILE A 310 -5.30 20.38 5.37
CA ILE A 310 -5.36 21.86 5.31
C ILE A 310 -6.10 22.33 4.05
N MET A 311 -5.95 21.62 2.93
CA MET A 311 -6.63 21.92 1.67
C MET A 311 -8.10 21.45 1.63
N GLY A 312 -8.64 20.92 2.74
CA GLY A 312 -10.03 20.48 2.85
C GLY A 312 -10.26 18.98 2.63
N VAL A 313 -9.21 18.19 2.40
CA VAL A 313 -9.37 16.73 2.24
C VAL A 313 -9.69 16.09 3.59
N ARG A 314 -10.85 15.41 3.68
CA ARG A 314 -11.30 14.76 4.92
C ARG A 314 -10.64 13.40 5.12
N VAL A 315 -9.46 13.38 5.74
CA VAL A 315 -8.76 12.13 6.13
C VAL A 315 -9.05 11.80 7.60
N LEU A 316 -9.57 10.61 7.89
CA LEU A 316 -10.00 10.20 9.24
C LEU A 316 -8.95 9.40 10.01
N GLY A 317 -8.01 8.76 9.33
CA GLY A 317 -7.06 7.87 9.97
C GLY A 317 -5.88 7.47 9.09
N TYR A 318 -4.85 6.95 9.75
CA TYR A 318 -3.62 6.48 9.15
C TYR A 318 -3.22 5.13 9.75
N LEU A 319 -3.03 4.13 8.89
CA LEU A 319 -2.57 2.79 9.25
C LEU A 319 -1.21 2.55 8.61
N PHE A 320 -0.20 2.31 9.44
CA PHE A 320 1.14 1.99 9.00
C PHE A 320 1.22 0.52 8.55
N TRP A 321 1.78 0.28 7.36
CA TRP A 321 2.16 -1.06 6.91
C TRP A 321 3.64 -1.30 7.23
N THR A 322 4.01 -2.09 8.23
CA THR A 322 3.19 -2.95 9.10
C THR A 322 3.81 -3.05 10.51
N ILE A 323 3.18 -3.77 11.44
CA ILE A 323 3.72 -3.94 12.80
C ILE A 323 5.02 -4.76 12.82
N SER A 324 5.04 -5.92 12.16
CA SER A 324 6.16 -6.87 12.15
C SER A 324 6.51 -7.29 10.73
N ASP A 325 7.79 -7.56 10.46
CA ASP A 325 8.22 -8.09 9.16
C ASP A 325 7.42 -9.35 8.77
N ASN A 326 6.86 -9.37 7.56
CA ASN A 326 5.98 -10.42 7.08
C ASN A 326 6.46 -11.04 5.75
N TRP A 327 5.63 -11.89 5.14
CA TRP A 327 5.90 -12.49 3.82
C TRP A 327 5.38 -11.57 2.72
N GLU A 328 6.29 -10.95 1.96
CA GLU A 328 5.99 -9.99 0.90
C GLU A 328 5.76 -10.70 -0.44
N TRP A 329 4.69 -11.51 -0.51
CA TRP A 329 4.20 -12.13 -1.74
C TRP A 329 5.29 -12.89 -2.54
N ALA A 330 5.57 -12.48 -3.77
CA ALA A 330 6.57 -13.08 -4.64
C ALA A 330 8.01 -12.69 -4.27
N ASP A 331 8.20 -11.68 -3.41
CA ASP A 331 9.51 -11.23 -2.93
C ASP A 331 9.95 -11.97 -1.65
N GLY A 332 9.09 -12.85 -1.11
CA GLY A 332 9.39 -13.68 0.05
C GLY A 332 9.61 -12.84 1.31
N TYR A 333 10.60 -13.23 2.13
CA TYR A 333 10.93 -12.52 3.36
C TYR A 333 12.06 -11.49 3.21
N GLY A 334 12.56 -11.25 2.00
CA GLY A 334 13.66 -10.32 1.76
C GLY A 334 13.32 -8.89 2.21
N PRO A 335 12.38 -8.21 1.54
CA PRO A 335 11.95 -6.87 1.92
C PRO A 335 11.41 -6.80 3.34
N LYS A 336 11.88 -5.83 4.14
CA LYS A 336 11.47 -5.68 5.55
C LYS A 336 10.57 -4.49 5.76
N PHE A 337 9.26 -4.68 5.87
CA PHE A 337 8.30 -3.57 6.05
C PHE A 337 8.00 -3.20 7.52
N GLY A 338 8.28 -4.09 8.48
CA GLY A 338 7.81 -3.95 9.85
C GLY A 338 8.42 -2.77 10.60
N LEU A 339 7.65 -2.17 11.51
CA LEU A 339 8.21 -1.37 12.60
C LEU A 339 9.05 -2.25 13.55
N VAL A 340 8.74 -3.53 13.61
CA VAL A 340 9.42 -4.54 14.42
C VAL A 340 10.08 -5.56 13.51
N ALA A 341 11.40 -5.74 13.68
CA ALA A 341 12.17 -6.74 12.98
C ALA A 341 11.84 -8.14 13.50
N VAL A 342 11.85 -9.14 12.61
CA VAL A 342 11.63 -10.55 12.98
C VAL A 342 12.88 -11.36 12.69
N ASP A 343 13.51 -11.88 13.75
CA ASP A 343 14.66 -12.77 13.66
C ASP A 343 14.19 -14.21 13.41
N ARG A 344 14.26 -14.62 12.14
CA ARG A 344 13.86 -15.96 11.70
C ARG A 344 14.83 -17.06 12.11
N ALA A 345 16.08 -16.72 12.42
CA ALA A 345 17.07 -17.68 12.89
C ALA A 345 16.91 -17.95 14.40
N ASN A 346 16.32 -17.00 15.14
CA ASN A 346 16.15 -17.07 16.59
C ASN A 346 14.66 -17.14 16.99
N ASN A 347 13.98 -18.23 16.62
CA ASN A 347 12.59 -18.53 17.04
C ASN A 347 11.61 -17.36 16.81
N LEU A 348 11.76 -16.66 15.68
CA LEU A 348 10.94 -15.49 15.31
C LEU A 348 10.98 -14.39 16.38
N ALA A 349 12.13 -14.13 17.01
CA ALA A 349 12.25 -13.06 18.01
C ALA A 349 11.92 -11.69 17.40
N ARG A 350 11.22 -10.84 18.17
CA ARG A 350 10.77 -9.51 17.75
C ARG A 350 11.72 -8.44 18.29
N THR A 351 12.24 -7.58 17.42
CA THR A 351 13.12 -6.46 17.80
C THR A 351 12.57 -5.15 17.27
N PRO A 352 12.01 -4.27 18.12
CA PRO A 352 11.51 -2.97 17.69
C PRO A 352 12.61 -2.13 17.03
N ARG A 353 12.33 -1.54 15.87
CA ARG A 353 13.24 -0.62 15.19
C ARG A 353 13.12 0.79 15.78
N PRO A 354 14.08 1.71 15.58
CA PRO A 354 13.95 3.11 16.01
C PRO A 354 12.65 3.78 15.53
N SER A 355 12.16 3.45 14.33
CA SER A 355 10.88 3.89 13.78
C SER A 355 9.67 3.44 14.58
N TYR A 356 9.70 2.29 15.27
CA TYR A 356 8.64 1.85 16.18
C TYR A 356 8.42 2.86 17.30
N HIS A 357 9.51 3.32 17.92
CA HIS A 357 9.46 4.32 18.98
C HIS A 357 9.05 5.70 18.47
N LEU A 358 9.53 6.08 17.28
CA LEU A 358 9.10 7.32 16.63
C LEU A 358 7.59 7.28 16.30
N PHE A 359 7.11 6.18 15.74
CA PHE A 359 5.70 5.98 15.45
C PHE A 359 4.86 6.03 16.73
N SER A 360 5.27 5.32 17.78
CA SER A 360 4.61 5.39 19.10
C SER A 360 4.55 6.81 19.66
N LYS A 361 5.66 7.57 19.58
CA LYS A 361 5.69 8.98 20.00
C LYS A 361 4.68 9.82 19.21
N ILE A 362 4.63 9.66 17.88
CA ILE A 362 3.70 10.42 17.02
C ILE A 362 2.25 10.06 17.35
N VAL A 363 1.92 8.77 17.47
CA VAL A 363 0.57 8.31 17.79
C VAL A 363 0.09 8.87 19.12
N ASN A 364 0.93 8.85 20.16
CA ASN A 364 0.56 9.35 21.49
C ASN A 364 0.49 10.88 21.59
N THR A 365 1.25 11.60 20.77
CA THR A 365 1.31 13.08 20.82
C THR A 365 0.44 13.76 19.77
N GLY A 366 0.05 13.04 18.71
CA GLY A 366 -0.58 13.59 17.52
C GLY A 366 0.31 14.57 16.74
N LYS A 367 1.63 14.56 16.95
CA LYS A 367 2.55 15.61 16.45
C LYS A 367 3.77 15.03 15.74
N VAL A 368 4.14 15.67 14.63
CA VAL A 368 5.45 15.55 13.99
C VAL A 368 6.29 16.78 14.38
N THR A 369 7.42 16.57 15.05
CA THR A 369 8.26 17.67 15.52
C THR A 369 9.40 17.99 14.53
N HIS A 370 9.87 19.23 14.57
CA HIS A 370 11.02 19.65 13.77
C HIS A 370 12.30 18.88 14.12
N GLU A 371 12.50 18.61 15.41
CA GLU A 371 13.66 17.88 15.91
C GLU A 371 13.68 16.44 15.40
N ASP A 372 12.55 15.74 15.46
CA ASP A 372 12.45 14.37 14.94
C ASP A 372 12.73 14.34 13.43
N ARG A 373 12.20 15.33 12.70
CA ARG A 373 12.43 15.47 11.25
C ARG A 373 13.89 15.75 10.93
N GLU A 374 14.52 16.74 11.56
CA GLU A 374 15.94 17.05 11.33
C GLU A 374 16.83 15.85 11.65
N ARG A 375 16.61 15.19 12.80
CA ARG A 375 17.39 14.03 13.21
C ARG A 375 17.30 12.88 12.21
N ALA A 376 16.09 12.54 11.76
CA ALA A 376 15.87 11.47 10.78
C ALA A 376 16.56 11.78 9.44
N TRP A 377 16.49 13.03 8.99
CA TRP A 377 17.12 13.46 7.74
C TRP A 377 18.64 13.57 7.82
N ASP A 378 19.18 14.11 8.91
CA ASP A 378 20.62 14.23 9.11
C ASP A 378 21.29 12.86 9.08
N GLU A 379 20.65 11.84 9.67
CA GLU A 379 21.15 10.48 9.66
C GLU A 379 21.14 9.87 8.25
N LEU A 380 20.04 10.01 7.51
CA LEU A 380 19.94 9.55 6.11
C LEU A 380 20.96 10.25 5.20
N GLN A 381 21.08 11.57 5.30
CA GLN A 381 22.01 12.36 4.48
C GLN A 381 23.47 12.04 4.81
N ARG A 382 23.78 11.74 6.08
CA ARG A 382 25.12 11.30 6.47
C ARG A 382 25.47 9.97 5.81
N VAL A 383 24.59 8.97 5.84
CA VAL A 383 24.88 7.66 5.21
C VAL A 383 24.92 7.73 3.70
N ALA A 384 24.14 8.62 3.07
CA ALA A 384 24.23 8.91 1.64
C ALA A 384 25.59 9.52 1.26
N LYS A 385 26.08 10.50 2.01
CA LYS A 385 27.42 11.09 1.81
C LYS A 385 28.55 10.10 2.03
N GLU A 386 28.39 9.20 3.00
CA GLU A 386 29.31 8.09 3.26
C GLU A 386 29.23 6.99 2.19
N LYS A 387 28.31 7.09 1.21
CA LYS A 387 28.05 6.08 0.15
C LYS A 387 27.82 4.68 0.71
N LYS A 388 27.19 4.60 1.89
CA LYS A 388 26.78 3.31 2.45
C LYS A 388 25.79 2.62 1.54
N THR A 389 25.82 1.30 1.54
CA THR A 389 24.87 0.48 0.80
C THR A 389 23.81 -0.10 1.71
N ARG A 390 22.72 -0.55 1.10
CA ARG A 390 21.63 -1.28 1.73
C ARG A 390 21.16 -2.41 0.81
N PRO A 391 20.44 -3.40 1.34
CA PRO A 391 19.79 -4.42 0.53
C PRO A 391 18.79 -3.85 -0.49
N PHE A 392 18.70 -4.53 -1.62
CA PHE A 392 17.72 -4.29 -2.67
C PHE A 392 17.29 -5.64 -3.22
N TYR A 393 16.02 -5.98 -3.06
CA TYR A 393 15.45 -7.29 -3.34
C TYR A 393 14.65 -7.32 -4.65
N ARG A 394 14.59 -6.23 -5.41
CA ARG A 394 13.89 -6.22 -6.71
C ARG A 394 14.86 -6.61 -7.83
N ALA A 395 14.51 -7.63 -8.61
CA ALA A 395 15.30 -8.04 -9.76
C ALA A 395 15.21 -7.01 -10.89
N VAL A 396 16.35 -6.69 -11.51
CA VAL A 396 16.47 -5.65 -12.53
C VAL A 396 17.32 -6.16 -13.71
N ASP A 397 16.86 -5.93 -14.93
CA ASP A 397 17.60 -6.34 -16.14
C ASP A 397 18.72 -5.35 -16.51
N LYS A 398 19.51 -5.70 -17.54
CA LYS A 398 20.58 -4.83 -18.07
C LYS A 398 20.10 -3.46 -18.59
N HIS A 399 18.80 -3.31 -18.86
CA HIS A 399 18.16 -2.07 -19.30
C HIS A 399 17.44 -1.32 -18.17
N ARG A 400 17.58 -1.82 -16.94
CA ARG A 400 16.97 -1.32 -15.71
C ARG A 400 15.47 -1.54 -15.59
N LEU A 401 14.89 -2.46 -16.36
CA LEU A 401 13.50 -2.89 -16.20
C LEU A 401 13.38 -3.81 -14.98
N MET A 402 12.39 -3.55 -14.14
CA MET A 402 12.11 -4.33 -12.94
C MET A 402 11.18 -5.50 -13.28
N TYR A 403 11.48 -6.68 -12.72
CA TYR A 403 10.60 -7.84 -12.79
C TYR A 403 9.61 -7.88 -11.63
N ALA A 404 8.48 -8.57 -11.83
CA ALA A 404 7.47 -8.76 -10.79
C ALA A 404 7.96 -9.63 -9.60
N GLY A 405 8.99 -10.46 -9.82
CA GLY A 405 9.61 -11.27 -8.77
C GLY A 405 10.73 -10.55 -8.02
N GLY A 406 10.97 -10.99 -6.79
CA GLY A 406 12.09 -10.54 -5.97
C GLY A 406 13.36 -11.37 -6.20
N LEU A 407 14.43 -11.02 -5.48
CA LEU A 407 15.70 -11.72 -5.46
C LEU A 407 15.81 -12.56 -4.17
N ASP A 408 16.28 -13.80 -4.29
CA ASP A 408 16.59 -14.63 -3.11
C ASP A 408 17.74 -14.05 -2.27
N LYS A 409 18.68 -13.37 -2.94
CA LYS A 409 19.81 -12.67 -2.31
C LYS A 409 19.78 -11.21 -2.76
N PRO A 410 19.89 -10.25 -1.83
CA PRO A 410 19.79 -8.85 -2.19
C PRO A 410 21.03 -8.38 -2.95
N GLU A 411 20.81 -7.47 -3.90
CA GLU A 411 21.87 -6.61 -4.40
C GLU A 411 22.12 -5.47 -3.40
N GLN A 412 23.35 -4.97 -3.35
CA GLN A 412 23.70 -3.85 -2.47
C GLN A 412 23.61 -2.54 -3.26
N ARG A 413 22.71 -1.66 -2.85
CA ARG A 413 22.47 -0.36 -3.49
C ARG A 413 22.87 0.79 -2.56
N PRO A 414 23.57 1.83 -3.05
CA PRO A 414 23.90 2.99 -2.24
C PRO A 414 22.66 3.82 -1.88
N TYR A 415 22.71 4.49 -0.73
CA TYR A 415 21.79 5.60 -0.42
C TYR A 415 21.98 6.75 -1.40
N ILE A 416 20.89 7.46 -1.69
CA ILE A 416 20.90 8.53 -2.69
C ILE A 416 20.97 9.88 -1.99
N GLU A 417 21.93 10.72 -2.38
CA GLU A 417 22.03 12.11 -1.91
C GLU A 417 20.98 12.98 -2.64
N ARG A 418 19.70 12.74 -2.33
CA ARG A 418 18.55 13.49 -2.85
C ARG A 418 17.69 13.99 -1.70
N ASP A 419 17.23 15.22 -1.84
CA ASP A 419 16.24 15.80 -0.94
C ASP A 419 14.83 15.45 -1.45
N TRP A 420 14.24 14.42 -0.86
CA TRP A 420 12.86 14.02 -1.12
C TRP A 420 11.89 14.46 -0.01
N ARG A 421 12.28 15.43 0.84
CA ARG A 421 11.37 16.05 1.80
C ARG A 421 10.10 16.52 1.09
N PHE A 422 8.95 16.36 1.74
CA PHE A 422 7.68 16.80 1.21
C PHE A 422 7.74 18.28 0.83
N GLY A 423 7.41 18.60 -0.43
CA GLY A 423 7.48 19.96 -1.00
C GLY A 423 8.86 20.41 -1.49
N HIS A 424 9.89 19.56 -1.35
CA HIS A 424 11.26 19.83 -1.82
C HIS A 424 11.69 18.90 -2.97
N TYR A 425 10.92 17.85 -3.27
CA TYR A 425 11.25 16.91 -4.34
C TYR A 425 11.30 17.61 -5.70
N GLN A 426 12.49 17.72 -6.28
CA GLN A 426 12.66 18.22 -7.63
C GLN A 426 12.55 17.06 -8.61
N MET A 427 11.50 17.02 -9.43
CA MET A 427 11.35 15.98 -10.45
C MET A 427 12.40 16.17 -11.54
N ASP A 428 13.23 15.14 -11.75
CA ASP A 428 14.03 15.11 -12.96
C ASP A 428 13.09 14.87 -14.14
N GLY A 429 13.13 15.73 -15.16
CA GLY A 429 12.34 15.54 -16.39
C GLY A 429 12.62 14.18 -17.07
N LEU A 430 12.01 13.91 -18.22
CA LEU A 430 12.13 12.63 -18.95
C LEU A 430 13.58 12.08 -19.03
N GLN A 431 13.81 10.85 -18.62
CA GLN A 431 15.13 10.24 -18.43
C GLN A 431 15.72 9.61 -19.70
N ASP A 432 14.99 9.61 -20.82
CA ASP A 432 15.50 9.10 -22.09
C ASP A 432 16.69 9.93 -22.63
N PRO A 433 17.58 9.34 -23.45
CA PRO A 433 18.79 10.01 -23.93
C PRO A 433 18.53 11.33 -24.66
N LEU A 434 17.46 11.40 -25.48
CA LEU A 434 17.12 12.61 -26.24
C LEU A 434 16.66 13.72 -25.30
N SER A 435 15.79 13.41 -24.34
CA SER A 435 15.33 14.35 -23.33
C SER A 435 16.46 14.82 -22.41
N ARG A 436 17.39 13.93 -22.03
CA ARG A 436 18.59 14.30 -21.26
C ARG A 436 19.52 15.21 -22.06
N PHE A 437 19.76 14.89 -23.33
CA PHE A 437 20.57 15.70 -24.24
C PHE A 437 19.94 17.07 -24.47
N SER A 438 18.65 17.13 -24.77
CA SER A 438 17.87 18.37 -24.88
C SER A 438 18.00 19.21 -23.60
N ARG A 439 17.81 18.64 -22.41
CA ARG A 439 18.03 19.37 -21.15
C ARG A 439 19.47 19.84 -20.95
N SER A 440 20.47 19.11 -21.46
CA SER A 440 21.87 19.53 -21.37
C SER A 440 22.21 20.69 -22.31
N ILE A 441 21.56 20.76 -23.48
CA ILE A 441 21.74 21.82 -24.48
C ILE A 441 20.92 23.08 -24.12
N PHE A 442 19.67 22.88 -23.72
CA PHE A 442 18.73 23.95 -23.41
C PHE A 442 18.68 24.30 -21.92
N ARG A 443 19.59 23.74 -21.10
CA ARG A 443 19.92 24.36 -19.81
C ARG A 443 20.31 25.80 -20.15
N PRO A 444 19.60 26.82 -19.65
CA PRO A 444 19.92 28.19 -20.03
C PRO A 444 21.39 28.43 -19.71
N PHE A 445 22.14 28.90 -20.70
CA PHE A 445 23.44 29.53 -20.51
C PHE A 445 23.24 30.69 -19.52
N SER A 446 23.28 30.41 -18.22
CA SER A 446 23.35 31.43 -17.16
C SER A 446 24.79 31.89 -16.92
N LEU A 447 25.63 31.81 -17.97
CA LEU A 447 26.85 32.57 -18.07
C LEU A 447 26.42 33.99 -18.48
N PHE A 448 26.70 34.97 -17.61
CA PHE A 448 26.25 36.38 -17.65
C PHE A 448 24.92 36.70 -16.93
N SER A 449 24.76 36.23 -15.69
CA SER A 449 24.14 37.08 -14.65
C SER A 449 25.24 37.53 -13.70
N LEU A 450 25.39 38.84 -13.52
CA LEU A 450 26.41 39.47 -12.69
C LEU A 450 26.65 38.71 -11.37
N LYS A 451 27.92 38.66 -10.95
CA LYS A 451 28.36 38.32 -9.59
C LYS A 451 27.56 39.13 -8.55
N ARG A 452 26.37 38.67 -8.18
CA ARG A 452 25.86 38.89 -6.85
C ARG A 452 26.63 37.91 -5.99
N LYS A 453 27.53 38.45 -5.15
CA LYS A 453 28.05 37.75 -3.97
C LYS A 453 26.89 36.93 -3.38
N PRO A 454 27.12 35.69 -2.91
CA PRO A 454 26.08 34.98 -2.18
C PRO A 454 25.67 35.90 -1.04
N LYS A 455 24.48 36.52 -1.14
CA LYS A 455 23.82 37.02 0.04
C LYS A 455 23.74 35.79 0.90
N SER A 456 24.42 35.82 2.06
CA SER A 456 24.28 34.83 3.10
C SER A 456 22.82 34.38 3.06
N GLN A 457 22.57 33.13 2.67
CA GLN A 457 21.22 32.59 2.78
C GLN A 457 20.84 32.88 4.21
N LYS A 458 19.91 33.82 4.41
CA LYS A 458 19.25 33.96 5.68
C LYS A 458 18.68 32.57 5.92
N LYS A 459 19.27 31.87 6.89
CA LYS A 459 18.61 30.78 7.59
C LYS A 459 17.14 31.20 7.77
N ASN A 460 16.23 30.33 7.35
CA ASN A 460 14.79 30.45 7.58
C ASN A 460 14.05 31.55 6.78
N ALA A 461 13.70 31.24 5.53
CA ALA A 461 12.30 31.43 5.11
C ALA A 461 11.69 30.03 5.07
N LYS A 462 11.35 29.59 6.28
CA LYS A 462 10.91 28.26 6.64
C LYS A 462 9.46 28.17 6.15
N LEU A 463 9.15 27.29 5.19
CA LEU A 463 7.76 26.93 4.91
C LEU A 463 7.33 26.07 6.10
N ILE A 464 6.88 26.75 7.16
CA ILE A 464 6.56 26.12 8.44
C ILE A 464 5.13 25.65 8.37
N LEU A 465 4.94 24.37 8.10
CA LEU A 465 3.76 23.68 8.60
C LEU A 465 4.01 23.46 10.09
N GLN A 466 3.60 24.43 10.93
CA GLN A 466 3.43 24.17 12.36
C GLN A 466 2.07 23.48 12.54
N PRO A 467 1.97 22.45 13.39
CA PRO A 467 0.67 22.09 13.93
C PRO A 467 0.12 23.32 14.65
N LEU A 468 -1.13 23.69 14.38
CA LEU A 468 -1.85 24.61 15.25
C LEU A 468 -1.81 23.97 16.65
N GLU A 469 -1.25 24.68 17.63
CA GLU A 469 -1.58 24.36 19.02
C GLU A 469 -3.09 24.51 19.16
N THR A 470 -3.71 23.51 19.77
CA THR A 470 -5.15 23.27 19.90
C THR A 470 -5.98 24.51 20.19
#